data_AF-A0A838J7Z8-F1
#
_entry.id   AF-A0A838J7Z8-F1
#
_cell.length_a   1.000
_cell.length_b   1.000
_cell.length_c   1.000
_cell.angle_alpha   90.00
_cell.angle_beta   90.00
_cell.angle_gamma   90.00
#
_symmetry.space_group_name_H-M   'P 1'
#
loop_
_entity.id
_entity.type
_entity.pdbx_description
1 polymer ?
#
loop_
_entity_poly.entity_id
_entity_poly.type
_entity_poly.pdbx_seq_one_letter_code
_entity_poly.pdbx_strand_id
1 'polypeptide(L)' 'SLPERYRAVLNLYYFEQLNYQEIAELLHQPVGTVKSKVSRGLGLLRATLAEQRL' A
#
# COMPACT_ATOMS: atom_id res chain seq x y z
N SER A 1 -8.21 11.63 0.29
CA SER A 1 -7.38 10.92 1.28
C SER A 1 -7.29 9.44 0.90
N LEU A 2 -6.17 8.76 1.17
CA LEU A 2 -5.98 7.36 0.75
C LEU A 2 -6.85 6.38 1.57
N PRO A 3 -7.62 5.47 0.93
CA PRO A 3 -8.38 4.43 1.62
C PRO A 3 -7.50 3.58 2.54
N GLU A 4 -8.04 3.22 3.71
CA GLU A 4 -7.31 2.53 4.79
C GLU A 4 -6.60 1.26 4.32
N ARG A 5 -7.29 0.42 3.53
CA ARG A 5 -6.73 -0.83 2.99
C ARG A 5 -5.45 -0.65 2.17
N TYR A 6 -5.24 0.51 1.55
CA TYR A 6 -4.03 0.82 0.79
C TYR A 6 -2.98 1.45 1.69
N ARG A 7 -3.40 2.31 2.63
CA ARG A 7 -2.51 2.92 3.61
C ARG A 7 -1.83 1.86 4.48
N ALA A 8 -2.57 0.86 4.95
CA ALA A 8 -2.05 -0.21 5.78
C ALA A 8 -0.88 -0.94 5.11
N VAL A 9 -1.06 -1.40 3.86
CA VAL A 9 0.01 -2.13 3.15
C VAL A 9 1.20 -1.24 2.79
N LEU A 10 0.98 0.05 2.52
CA LEU A 10 2.06 0.99 2.25
C LEU A 10 2.87 1.31 3.52
N ASN A 11 2.19 1.44 4.67
CA ASN A 11 2.86 1.66 5.94
C ASN A 11 3.77 0.48 6.29
N LEU A 12 3.23 -0.73 6.21
CA LEU A 12 3.98 -1.96 6.49
C LEU A 12 5.18 -2.12 5.52
N TYR A 13 5.02 -1.77 4.25
CA TYR A 13 6.08 -1.92 3.25
C TYR A 13 7.16 -0.85 3.36
N TYR A 14 6.79 0.42 3.45
CA TYR A 14 7.75 1.54 3.38
C TYR A 14 8.30 1.97 4.73
N PHE A 15 7.54 1.83 5.82
CA PHE A 15 7.95 2.29 7.15
C PHE A 15 8.40 1.13 8.04
N GLU A 16 7.64 0.03 8.06
CA GLU A 16 8.02 -1.16 8.81
C GLU A 16 8.99 -2.08 8.04
N GLN A 17 9.29 -1.75 6.78
CA GLN A 17 10.22 -2.47 5.89
C GLN A 17 9.90 -3.96 5.69
N LEU A 18 8.64 -4.35 5.89
CA LEU A 18 8.20 -5.73 5.65
C LEU A 18 8.13 -6.01 4.15
N ASN A 19 8.56 -7.21 3.75
CA ASN A 19 8.40 -7.69 2.39
C ASN A 19 6.96 -8.19 2.13
N TYR A 20 6.61 -8.45 0.87
CA TYR A 20 5.23 -8.84 0.52
C TYR A 20 4.73 -10.13 1.18
N GLN A 21 5.64 -11.06 1.49
CA GLN A 21 5.33 -12.33 2.16
C GLN A 21 5.00 -12.08 3.63
N GLU A 22 5.83 -11.30 4.33
CA GLU A 22 5.61 -10.93 5.73
C GLU A 22 4.29 -10.15 5.92
N ILE A 23 4.00 -9.22 5.00
CA ILE A 23 2.74 -8.46 5.01
C ILE A 23 1.55 -9.38 4.75
N ALA A 24 1.69 -10.34 3.82
CA ALA A 24 0.64 -11.29 3.50
C ALA A 24 0.29 -12.18 4.70
N GLU A 25 1.32 -12.65 5.42
CA GLU A 25 1.18 -13.43 6.64
C GLU A 25 0.55 -12.61 7.77
N LEU A 26 1.08 -11.42 8.04
CA LEU A 26 0.60 -10.51 9.08
C LEU A 26 -0.88 -10.13 8.89
N LEU A 27 -1.30 -9.90 7.64
CA LEU A 27 -2.65 -9.47 7.32
C LEU A 27 -3.60 -10.63 6.97
N HIS A 28 -3.13 -11.88 7.04
CA HIS A 28 -3.86 -13.08 6.61
C HIS A 28 -4.47 -12.92 5.20
N GLN A 29 -3.66 -12.47 4.24
CA GLN A 29 -4.07 -12.19 2.87
C GLN A 29 -3.16 -12.87 1.85
N PRO A 30 -3.66 -13.19 0.64
CA PRO A 30 -2.79 -13.66 -0.44
C PRO A 30 -1.71 -12.62 -0.81
N VAL A 31 -0.49 -13.08 -1.07
CA VAL A 31 0.62 -12.21 -1.53
C VAL A 31 0.24 -11.41 -2.79
N GLY A 32 -0.51 -12.01 -3.71
CA GLY A 32 -1.04 -11.31 -4.89
C GLY A 32 -1.96 -10.13 -4.53
N THR A 33 -2.78 -10.29 -3.49
CA THR A 33 -3.63 -9.22 -2.96
C THR A 33 -2.78 -8.09 -2.39
N VAL A 34 -1.76 -8.40 -1.59
CA VAL A 34 -0.82 -7.40 -1.04
C VAL A 34 -0.13 -6.62 -2.16
N LYS A 35 0.47 -7.31 -3.14
CA LYS A 35 1.11 -6.67 -4.30
C LYS A 35 0.17 -5.71 -5.03
N SER A 36 -1.06 -6.16 -5.30
CA SER A 36 -2.05 -5.33 -6.00
C SER A 36 -2.51 -4.13 -5.16
N LYS A 37 -2.60 -4.26 -3.83
CA LYS A 37 -2.92 -3.15 -2.92
C LYS A 37 -1.79 -2.14 -2.83
N VAL A 38 -0.53 -2.59 -2.76
CA VAL A 38 0.65 -1.69 -2.76
C VAL A 38 0.71 -0.90 -4.06
N SER A 39 0.61 -1.58 -5.22
CA SER A 39 0.62 -0.93 -6.54
C SER A 39 -0.50 0.10 -6.69
N ARG A 40 -1.76 -0.29 -6.41
CA ARG A 40 -2.90 0.65 -6.48
C ARG A 40 -2.78 1.79 -5.47
N GLY A 41 -2.34 1.48 -4.25
CA GLY A 41 -2.15 2.47 -3.19
C GLY A 41 -1.14 3.54 -3.58
N LEU A 42 0.01 3.13 -4.14
CA LEU A 42 1.04 4.04 -4.60
C LEU A 42 0.56 4.90 -5.78
N GLY A 43 -0.21 4.30 -6.70
CA GLY A 43 -0.83 5.03 -7.81
C GLY A 43 -1.78 6.14 -7.32
N LEU A 44 -2.67 5.81 -6.38
CA LEU A 44 -3.59 6.78 -5.78
C LEU A 44 -2.85 7.89 -5.02
N LEU A 45 -1.82 7.53 -4.24
CA LEU A 45 -1.02 8.52 -3.51
C LEU A 45 -0.33 9.49 -4.48
N ARG A 46 0.26 8.99 -5.56
CA ARG A 46 0.87 9.82 -6.60
C ARG A 46 -0.14 10.76 -7.26
N ALA A 47 -1.33 10.26 -7.60
CA ALA A 47 -2.39 11.08 -8.19
C ALA A 47 -2.82 12.21 -7.24
N THR A 48 -3.07 11.90 -5.96
CA THR A 48 -3.44 12.92 -4.96
C THR A 48 -2.35 13.96 -4.76
N LEU A 49 -1.07 13.56 -4.72
CA LEU A 49 0.03 14.52 -4.60
C LEU A 49 0.20 15.39 -5.85
N ALA A 50 -0.08 14.84 -7.04
CA ALA A 50 -0.06 15.60 -8.28
C ALA A 50 -1.20 16.64 -8.31
N GLU A 51 -2.41 16.28 -7.88
CA GLU A 51 -3.54 17.19 -7.76
C GLU A 51 -3.28 18.33 -6.76
N GLN A 52 -2.60 18.05 -5.64
CA GLN A 52 -2.26 19.07 -4.63
C GLN A 52 -1.17 20.05 -5.07
N ARG A 53 -0.47 19.77 -6.17
CA ARG A 53 0.59 20.64 -6.70
C ARG A 53 0.05 21.63 -7.75
N LEU A 54 -1.23 21.52 -8.11
CA LEU A 54 -1.99 22.45 -8.96
C LEU A 54 -2.73 23.47 -8.09
#